data_AF-A0A160FC65-F1
#
_entry.id   AF-A0A160FC65-F1
#
_cell.length_a   1.000
_cell.length_b   1.000
_cell.length_c   1.000
_cell.angle_alpha   90.00
_cell.angle_beta   90.00
_cell.angle_gamma   90.00
#
_symmetry.space_group_name_H-M   'P 1'
#
loop_
_entity.id
_entity.type
_entity.pdbx_description
1 polymer ?
#
loop_
_entity_poly.entity_id
_entity_poly.type
_entity_poly.pdbx_seq_one_letter_code
_entity_poly.pdbx_strand_id
1 'polypeptide(L)'
;MSFIRTFFGDIKPEQLGFTYSHEHIVCRPPYWVEKGENDLLLDNKEASLKDVLDFKKHGGQTIVDATAVDYGRDVEAVAEIGKEAGIFIIGTAGFNKSFLWDAKIEEKVRKVIGPFDTYAQWIDHSSINELTEFVVKEIEEGLEGTSYKGGQVKFGTGYNRITPLEEKTIRAVARAHHETKAPVHSHTEVGTMALEQIEILKSEHSCNEEK
;
A
#
# COMPACT_ATOMS: atom_id res chain seq x y z
N MET A 1 4.24 -14.91 19.06
CA MET A 1 5.38 -15.17 18.13
C MET A 1 5.26 -14.17 16.99
N SER A 2 6.36 -13.61 16.50
CA SER A 2 6.35 -12.72 15.34
C SER A 2 6.00 -13.47 14.06
N PHE A 3 5.39 -12.79 13.10
CA PHE A 3 5.01 -13.33 11.80
C PHE A 3 5.15 -12.25 10.71
N ILE A 4 5.13 -12.69 9.45
CA ILE A 4 4.94 -11.82 8.28
C ILE A 4 3.60 -12.19 7.65
N ARG A 5 2.75 -11.19 7.41
CA ARG A 5 1.45 -11.39 6.77
C ARG A 5 1.61 -11.38 5.25
N THR A 6 1.18 -12.45 4.60
CA THR A 6 1.15 -12.60 3.14
C THR A 6 -0.29 -12.77 2.67
N PHE A 7 -0.53 -12.68 1.36
CA PHE A 7 -1.85 -12.99 0.78
C PHE A 7 -2.38 -14.38 1.13
N PHE A 8 -1.48 -15.34 1.42
CA PHE A 8 -1.85 -16.74 1.69
C PHE A 8 -1.80 -17.10 3.18
N GLY A 9 -1.73 -16.08 4.05
CA GLY A 9 -1.70 -16.23 5.50
C GLY A 9 -0.39 -15.74 6.13
N ASP A 10 -0.35 -15.81 7.46
CA ASP A 10 0.79 -15.40 8.26
C ASP A 10 1.86 -16.50 8.25
N ILE A 11 3.10 -16.14 7.90
CA ILE A 11 4.26 -17.04 7.84
C ILE A 11 5.29 -16.69 8.91
N LYS A 12 6.15 -17.64 9.27
CA LYS A 12 7.29 -17.36 10.15
C LYS A 12 8.42 -16.62 9.41
N PRO A 13 9.25 -15.83 10.11
CA PRO A 13 10.38 -15.13 9.50
C PRO A 13 11.32 -16.01 8.67
N GLU A 14 11.55 -17.26 9.09
CA GLU A 14 12.45 -18.18 8.39
C GLU A 14 11.90 -18.64 7.04
N GLN A 15 10.59 -18.47 6.80
CA GLN A 15 9.93 -18.81 5.54
C GLN A 15 9.99 -17.68 4.50
N LEU A 16 10.35 -16.45 4.92
CA LEU A 16 10.31 -15.26 4.06
C LEU A 16 11.25 -15.40 2.85
N GLY A 17 12.46 -15.92 3.08
CA GLY A 17 13.36 -16.25 1.99
C GLY A 17 13.94 -15.06 1.23
N PHE A 18 14.43 -15.32 0.01
CA PHE A 18 14.92 -14.27 -0.88
C PHE A 18 13.76 -13.35 -1.31
N THR A 19 13.90 -12.05 -1.02
CA THR A 19 12.79 -11.09 -1.07
C THR A 19 13.15 -9.83 -1.84
N TYR A 20 12.28 -9.41 -2.77
CA TYR A 20 12.27 -8.03 -3.27
C TYR A 20 11.32 -7.18 -2.43
N SER A 21 11.82 -6.06 -1.93
CA SER A 21 11.18 -5.30 -0.83
C SER A 21 10.30 -4.13 -1.28
N HIS A 22 10.25 -3.82 -2.56
CA HIS A 22 9.37 -2.79 -3.12
C HIS A 22 9.20 -3.02 -4.62
N GLU A 23 8.06 -3.58 -5.03
CA GLU A 23 7.73 -3.83 -6.42
C GLU A 23 6.27 -3.46 -6.72
N HIS A 24 5.92 -3.48 -8.01
CA HIS A 24 4.54 -3.42 -8.50
C HIS A 24 4.33 -4.58 -9.48
N ILE A 25 3.19 -5.28 -9.41
CA ILE A 25 2.98 -6.51 -10.20
C ILE A 25 1.88 -6.33 -11.23
N VAL A 26 0.64 -6.03 -10.79
CA VAL A 26 -0.49 -5.70 -11.67
C VAL A 26 -1.20 -4.49 -11.08
N CYS A 27 -1.15 -3.37 -11.80
CA CYS A 27 -1.73 -2.12 -11.34
C CYS A 27 -2.06 -1.19 -12.51
N ARG A 28 -3.15 -0.44 -12.35
CA ARG A 28 -3.66 0.54 -13.32
C ARG A 28 -3.95 1.86 -12.61
N PRO A 29 -2.91 2.64 -12.24
CA PRO A 29 -3.09 3.84 -11.44
C PRO A 29 -4.04 4.83 -12.15
N PRO A 30 -5.19 5.22 -11.53
CA PRO A 30 -6.20 6.03 -12.20
C PRO A 30 -5.64 7.34 -12.76
N TYR A 31 -4.70 7.98 -12.05
CA TYR A 31 -4.02 9.19 -12.50
C TYR A 31 -3.32 9.01 -13.85
N TRP A 32 -2.58 7.91 -14.03
CA TRP A 32 -1.85 7.64 -15.27
C TRP A 32 -2.77 7.17 -16.40
N VAL A 33 -3.84 6.45 -16.07
CA VAL A 33 -4.91 6.12 -17.02
C VAL A 33 -5.54 7.39 -17.60
N GLU A 34 -5.90 8.36 -16.74
CA GLU A 34 -6.50 9.63 -17.18
C GLU A 34 -5.54 10.49 -18.03
N LYS A 35 -4.23 10.36 -17.83
CA LYS A 35 -3.19 11.04 -18.62
C LYS A 35 -2.85 10.30 -19.92
N GLY A 36 -3.30 9.07 -20.11
CA GLY A 36 -2.94 8.24 -21.27
C GLY A 36 -1.50 7.72 -21.21
N GLU A 37 -0.89 7.65 -20.02
CA GLU A 37 0.48 7.19 -19.80
C GLU A 37 0.52 5.66 -19.67
N ASN A 38 0.52 4.98 -20.82
CA ASN A 38 0.38 3.52 -20.88
C ASN A 38 1.57 2.75 -20.30
N ASP A 39 2.78 3.33 -20.30
CA ASP A 39 3.99 2.67 -19.78
C ASP A 39 3.97 2.48 -18.25
N LEU A 40 3.13 3.25 -17.56
CA LEU A 40 2.93 3.16 -16.11
C LEU A 40 1.77 2.23 -15.73
N LEU A 41 1.20 1.52 -16.70
CA LEU A 41 0.12 0.55 -16.49
C LEU A 41 0.69 -0.87 -16.62
N LEU A 42 0.75 -1.59 -15.51
CA LEU A 42 1.05 -3.02 -15.50
C LEU A 42 -0.27 -3.79 -15.66
N ASP A 43 -0.81 -3.75 -16.88
CA ASP A 43 -2.19 -4.15 -17.16
C ASP A 43 -2.35 -5.55 -17.76
N ASN A 44 -1.23 -6.25 -18.01
CA ASN A 44 -1.19 -7.59 -18.59
C ASN A 44 -0.70 -8.62 -17.56
N LYS A 45 -1.64 -9.34 -16.95
CA LYS A 45 -1.38 -10.36 -15.93
C LYS A 45 -0.40 -11.44 -16.43
N GLU A 46 -0.57 -11.93 -17.66
CA GLU A 46 0.28 -12.98 -18.23
C GLU A 46 1.72 -12.51 -18.47
N ALA A 47 1.91 -11.23 -18.78
CA ALA A 47 3.24 -10.63 -18.86
C ALA A 47 3.86 -10.54 -17.45
N SER A 48 3.16 -9.95 -16.48
CA SER A 48 3.64 -9.86 -15.09
C SER A 48 3.98 -11.23 -14.49
N LEU A 49 3.20 -12.27 -14.80
CA LEU A 49 3.48 -13.64 -14.37
C LEU A 49 4.82 -14.15 -14.90
N LYS A 50 5.21 -13.83 -16.14
CA LYS A 50 6.48 -14.28 -16.71
C LYS A 50 7.67 -13.72 -15.94
N ASP A 51 7.65 -12.43 -15.63
CA ASP A 51 8.69 -11.79 -14.81
C ASP A 51 8.76 -12.37 -13.39
N VAL A 52 7.60 -12.66 -12.79
CA VAL A 52 7.54 -13.33 -11.48
C VAL A 52 8.08 -14.76 -11.54
N LEU A 53 7.80 -15.50 -12.61
CA LEU A 53 8.37 -16.83 -12.85
C LEU A 53 9.90 -16.77 -13.05
N ASP A 54 10.40 -15.72 -13.70
CA ASP A 54 11.85 -15.50 -13.82
C ASP A 54 12.46 -15.19 -12.44
N PHE A 55 11.83 -14.37 -11.61
CA PHE A 55 12.24 -14.18 -10.21
C PHE A 55 12.29 -15.51 -9.44
N LYS A 56 11.22 -16.32 -9.54
CA LYS A 56 11.15 -17.65 -8.92
C LYS A 56 12.27 -18.58 -9.40
N LYS A 57 12.52 -18.62 -10.71
CA LYS A 57 13.55 -19.44 -11.35
C LYS A 57 14.95 -19.13 -10.81
N HIS A 58 15.20 -17.89 -10.41
CA HIS A 58 16.48 -17.46 -9.82
C HIS A 58 16.51 -17.54 -8.28
N GLY A 59 15.56 -18.26 -7.67
CA GLY A 59 15.54 -18.52 -6.23
C GLY A 59 14.70 -17.53 -5.42
N GLY A 60 13.97 -16.63 -6.09
CA GLY A 60 13.04 -15.71 -5.45
C GLY A 60 11.91 -16.42 -4.71
N GLN A 61 11.54 -15.90 -3.53
CA GLN A 61 10.54 -16.51 -2.66
C GLN A 61 9.42 -15.55 -2.28
N THR A 62 9.71 -14.26 -2.09
CA THR A 62 8.72 -13.26 -1.68
C THR A 62 8.86 -11.96 -2.46
N ILE A 63 7.73 -11.36 -2.83
CA ILE A 63 7.68 -9.99 -3.36
C ILE A 63 6.80 -9.15 -2.43
N VAL A 64 7.30 -7.98 -2.05
CA VAL A 64 6.50 -6.93 -1.40
C VAL A 64 5.89 -6.05 -2.48
N ASP A 65 4.57 -6.17 -2.67
CA ASP A 65 3.83 -5.34 -3.60
C ASP A 65 3.45 -4.01 -2.93
N ALA A 66 4.11 -2.93 -3.35
CA ALA A 66 3.99 -1.58 -2.81
C ALA A 66 2.81 -0.78 -3.39
N THR A 67 1.94 -1.42 -4.17
CA THR A 67 0.72 -0.83 -4.75
C THR A 67 -0.28 -0.51 -3.65
N ALA A 68 -0.50 0.78 -3.42
CA ALA A 68 -1.45 1.32 -2.45
C ALA A 68 -2.80 1.66 -3.12
N VAL A 69 -3.79 2.11 -2.34
CA VAL A 69 -5.19 2.29 -2.79
C VAL A 69 -5.32 3.31 -3.93
N ASP A 70 -4.41 4.28 -3.96
CA ASP A 70 -4.30 5.36 -4.95
C ASP A 70 -3.49 4.97 -6.20
N TYR A 71 -3.02 3.73 -6.29
CA TYR A 71 -2.21 3.23 -7.41
C TYR A 71 -2.93 2.16 -8.25
N GLY A 72 -4.25 2.01 -8.08
CA GLY A 72 -5.09 1.17 -8.94
C GLY A 72 -4.76 -0.32 -8.84
N ARG A 73 -4.90 -0.91 -7.65
CA ARG A 73 -4.56 -2.31 -7.40
C ARG A 73 -5.37 -3.27 -8.29
N ASP A 74 -4.77 -4.41 -8.61
CA ASP A 74 -5.47 -5.60 -9.08
C ASP A 74 -5.17 -6.78 -8.14
N VAL A 75 -5.77 -6.73 -6.95
CA VAL A 75 -5.44 -7.63 -5.83
C VAL A 75 -5.64 -9.10 -6.21
N GLU A 76 -6.71 -9.42 -6.93
CA GLU A 76 -7.01 -10.80 -7.34
C GLU A 76 -6.01 -11.30 -8.39
N ALA A 77 -5.67 -10.48 -9.40
CA ALA A 77 -4.67 -10.86 -10.39
C ALA A 77 -3.30 -11.13 -9.75
N VAL A 78 -2.89 -10.29 -8.79
CA VAL A 78 -1.63 -10.47 -8.05
C VAL A 78 -1.67 -11.73 -7.17
N ALA A 79 -2.80 -12.01 -6.51
CA ALA A 79 -2.97 -13.24 -5.73
C ALA A 79 -2.91 -14.50 -6.61
N GLU A 80 -3.51 -14.45 -7.80
CA GLU A 80 -3.43 -15.54 -8.78
C GLU A 80 -1.99 -15.76 -9.26
N ILE A 81 -1.26 -14.69 -9.57
CA ILE A 81 0.17 -14.77 -9.94
C ILE A 81 1.01 -15.38 -8.82
N GLY A 82 0.85 -14.91 -7.57
CA GLY A 82 1.59 -15.45 -6.43
C GLY A 82 1.35 -16.94 -6.22
N LYS A 83 0.09 -17.37 -6.38
CA LYS A 83 -0.30 -18.78 -6.28
C LYS A 83 0.27 -19.62 -7.43
N GLU A 84 0.20 -19.13 -8.67
CA GLU A 84 0.68 -19.85 -9.85
C GLU A 84 2.21 -19.98 -9.87
N ALA A 85 2.93 -18.91 -9.52
CA ALA A 85 4.39 -18.92 -9.44
C ALA A 85 4.92 -19.60 -8.17
N GLY A 86 4.08 -19.81 -7.16
CA GLY A 86 4.48 -20.39 -5.88
C GLY A 86 5.45 -19.47 -5.11
N ILE A 87 5.15 -18.18 -5.06
CA ILE A 87 5.85 -17.18 -4.24
C ILE A 87 4.89 -16.54 -3.24
N PHE A 88 5.41 -16.00 -2.15
CA PHE A 88 4.62 -15.17 -1.23
C PHE A 88 4.49 -13.74 -1.76
N ILE A 89 3.33 -13.14 -1.53
CA ILE A 89 3.08 -11.72 -1.79
C ILE A 89 2.76 -11.05 -0.46
N ILE A 90 3.45 -9.95 -0.16
CA ILE A 90 3.13 -9.05 0.95
C ILE A 90 2.47 -7.81 0.35
N GLY A 91 1.16 -7.67 0.52
CA GLY A 91 0.44 -6.50 0.01
C GLY A 91 0.55 -5.27 0.91
N THR A 92 0.21 -4.12 0.36
CA THR A 92 0.38 -2.83 1.03
C THR A 92 -0.94 -2.10 1.23
N ALA A 93 -1.27 -1.81 2.48
CA ALA A 93 -2.38 -0.94 2.86
C ALA A 93 -1.94 0.54 2.88
N GLY A 94 -2.90 1.47 2.78
CA GLY A 94 -2.64 2.90 2.90
C GLY A 94 -2.45 3.63 1.56
N PHE A 95 -1.53 4.60 1.54
CA PHE A 95 -1.47 5.66 0.53
C PHE A 95 -0.06 5.79 -0.08
N ASN A 96 0.05 6.20 -1.36
CA ASN A 96 1.32 6.39 -2.03
C ASN A 96 1.78 7.86 -2.05
N LYS A 97 1.19 8.73 -2.87
CA LYS A 97 1.70 10.10 -3.04
C LYS A 97 0.64 11.06 -3.56
N SER A 98 0.63 12.28 -3.03
CA SER A 98 -0.51 13.20 -3.15
C SER A 98 -0.90 13.61 -4.56
N PHE A 99 0.04 13.66 -5.51
CA PHE A 99 -0.30 14.05 -6.88
C PHE A 99 -1.23 13.04 -7.57
N LEU A 100 -1.25 11.77 -7.12
CA LEU A 100 -2.16 10.76 -7.65
C LEU A 100 -3.60 11.01 -7.23
N TRP A 101 -3.81 11.79 -6.17
CA TRP A 101 -5.11 11.88 -5.50
C TRP A 101 -6.13 12.72 -6.25
N ASP A 102 -5.71 13.45 -7.28
CA ASP A 102 -6.59 14.21 -8.17
C ASP A 102 -7.39 13.31 -9.13
N ALA A 103 -6.97 12.05 -9.29
CA ALA A 103 -7.64 11.10 -10.18
C ALA A 103 -8.96 10.61 -9.60
N LYS A 104 -9.86 10.18 -10.49
CA LYS A 104 -11.13 9.59 -10.09
C LYS A 104 -10.92 8.25 -9.39
N ILE A 105 -11.71 8.03 -8.35
CA ILE A 105 -11.73 6.75 -7.63
C ILE A 105 -12.50 5.72 -8.46
N GLU A 106 -11.90 4.54 -8.66
CA GLU A 106 -12.57 3.42 -9.29
C GLU A 106 -13.82 2.97 -8.51
N GLU A 107 -14.86 2.53 -9.21
CA GLU A 107 -16.14 2.13 -8.58
C GLU A 107 -15.97 1.02 -7.53
N LYS A 108 -15.03 0.09 -7.73
CA LYS A 108 -14.72 -0.97 -6.74
C LYS A 108 -14.22 -0.39 -5.41
N VAL A 109 -13.44 0.69 -5.45
CA VAL A 109 -12.90 1.35 -4.26
C VAL A 109 -13.97 2.22 -3.60
N ARG A 110 -14.81 2.91 -4.37
CA ARG A 110 -15.96 3.71 -3.86
C ARG A 110 -16.91 2.88 -3.01
N LYS A 111 -17.10 1.60 -3.33
CA LYS A 111 -17.91 0.67 -2.51
C LYS A 111 -17.34 0.42 -1.11
N VAL A 112 -16.04 0.65 -0.92
CA VAL A 112 -15.34 0.45 0.35
C VAL A 112 -15.21 1.75 1.13
N ILE A 113 -14.87 2.85 0.46
CA ILE A 113 -14.53 4.13 1.11
C ILE A 113 -15.66 5.16 1.09
N GLY A 114 -16.73 4.92 0.32
CA GLY A 114 -17.86 5.84 0.19
C GLY A 114 -17.88 6.61 -1.13
N PRO A 115 -18.90 7.49 -1.32
CA PRO A 115 -19.25 8.08 -2.61
C PRO A 115 -18.38 9.29 -2.99
N PHE A 116 -17.08 9.23 -2.77
CA PHE A 116 -16.13 10.28 -3.16
C PHE A 116 -15.80 10.19 -4.66
N ASP A 117 -15.53 11.34 -5.27
CA ASP A 117 -15.13 11.44 -6.67
C ASP A 117 -13.63 11.21 -6.86
N THR A 118 -12.80 11.79 -5.98
CA THR A 118 -11.33 11.70 -6.02
C THR A 118 -10.75 11.33 -4.66
N TYR A 119 -9.54 10.76 -4.65
CA TYR A 119 -8.88 10.42 -3.37
C TYR A 119 -8.59 11.67 -2.54
N ALA A 120 -8.32 12.81 -3.18
CA ALA A 120 -8.09 14.08 -2.48
C ALA A 120 -9.34 14.52 -1.72
N GLN A 121 -10.51 14.41 -2.35
CA GLN A 121 -11.79 14.70 -1.69
C GLN A 121 -12.03 13.77 -0.50
N TRP A 122 -11.82 12.46 -0.69
CA TRP A 122 -11.95 11.47 0.38
C TRP A 122 -11.04 11.79 1.57
N ILE A 123 -9.74 11.95 1.33
CA ILE A 123 -8.74 12.21 2.37
C ILE A 123 -9.01 13.53 3.08
N ASP A 124 -9.48 14.56 2.38
CA ASP A 124 -9.82 15.85 2.98
C ASP A 124 -11.04 15.76 3.91
N HIS A 125 -12.10 15.08 3.47
CA HIS A 125 -13.38 15.00 4.19
C HIS A 125 -13.40 13.95 5.31
N SER A 126 -12.54 12.94 5.28
CA SER A 126 -12.41 11.95 6.35
C SER A 126 -11.53 12.46 7.50
N SER A 127 -11.89 12.18 8.74
CA SER A 127 -11.01 12.39 9.89
C SER A 127 -9.79 11.47 9.86
N ILE A 128 -8.74 11.78 10.64
CA ILE A 128 -7.57 10.89 10.79
C ILE A 128 -8.02 9.50 11.28
N ASN A 129 -8.99 9.42 12.19
CA ASN A 129 -9.45 8.15 12.73
C ASN A 129 -10.16 7.29 11.67
N GLU A 130 -11.02 7.89 10.84
CA GLU A 130 -11.67 7.16 9.73
C GLU A 130 -10.63 6.65 8.71
N LEU A 131 -9.58 7.43 8.44
CA LEU A 131 -8.48 6.98 7.59
C LEU A 131 -7.66 5.86 8.25
N THR A 132 -7.43 5.94 9.57
CA THR A 132 -6.81 4.85 10.34
C THR A 132 -7.62 3.57 10.24
N GLU A 133 -8.94 3.64 10.50
CA GLU A 133 -9.86 2.49 10.44
C GLU A 133 -9.84 1.83 9.06
N PHE A 134 -9.80 2.63 7.98
CA PHE A 134 -9.62 2.11 6.62
C PHE A 134 -8.33 1.30 6.48
N VAL A 135 -7.18 1.83 6.91
CA VAL A 135 -5.89 1.14 6.81
C VAL A 135 -5.86 -0.12 7.67
N VAL A 136 -6.39 -0.06 8.89
CA VAL A 136 -6.50 -1.21 9.81
C VAL A 136 -7.36 -2.30 9.20
N LYS A 137 -8.49 -1.95 8.58
CA LYS A 137 -9.35 -2.90 7.87
C LYS A 137 -8.64 -3.60 6.71
N GLU A 138 -7.83 -2.89 5.94
CA GLU A 138 -7.03 -3.51 4.87
C GLU A 138 -6.00 -4.53 5.42
N ILE A 139 -5.47 -4.29 6.62
CA ILE A 139 -4.54 -5.21 7.30
C ILE A 139 -5.25 -6.40 7.95
N GLU A 140 -6.40 -6.17 8.62
CA GLU A 140 -7.05 -7.20 9.44
C GLU A 140 -8.15 -7.98 8.72
N GLU A 141 -8.78 -7.40 7.71
CA GLU A 141 -9.90 -8.00 6.97
C GLU A 141 -9.54 -8.31 5.53
N GLY A 142 -8.98 -7.34 4.79
CA GLY A 142 -8.56 -7.53 3.41
C GLY A 142 -8.54 -6.24 2.57
N LEU A 143 -7.70 -6.23 1.52
CA LEU A 143 -7.55 -5.14 0.58
C LEU A 143 -8.78 -5.03 -0.33
N GLU A 144 -9.35 -3.83 -0.45
CA GLU A 144 -10.44 -3.48 -1.38
C GLU A 144 -11.67 -4.42 -1.31
N GLY A 145 -11.98 -4.94 -0.12
CA GLY A 145 -13.12 -5.84 0.11
C GLY A 145 -12.86 -7.31 -0.30
N THR A 146 -11.65 -7.64 -0.73
CA THR A 146 -11.21 -9.04 -0.92
C THR A 146 -10.88 -9.68 0.43
N SER A 147 -10.52 -10.97 0.41
CA SER A 147 -9.99 -11.67 1.61
C SER A 147 -8.46 -11.61 1.75
N TYR A 148 -7.76 -10.98 0.79
CA TYR A 148 -6.31 -10.88 0.78
C TYR A 148 -5.87 -9.67 1.60
N LYS A 149 -5.25 -9.94 2.76
CA LYS A 149 -4.84 -8.90 3.71
C LYS A 149 -3.54 -8.22 3.31
N GLY A 150 -3.42 -6.94 3.64
CA GLY A 150 -2.13 -6.25 3.60
C GLY A 150 -1.18 -6.76 4.69
N GLY A 151 0.12 -6.74 4.41
CA GLY A 151 1.17 -7.10 5.37
C GLY A 151 2.10 -5.96 5.76
N GLN A 152 1.91 -4.76 5.19
CA GLN A 152 2.51 -3.51 5.64
C GLN A 152 1.56 -2.34 5.39
N VAL A 153 1.79 -1.23 6.09
CA VAL A 153 1.06 0.03 5.91
C VAL A 153 1.98 1.09 5.29
N LYS A 154 1.46 1.90 4.37
CA LYS A 154 2.25 2.87 3.60
C LYS A 154 1.68 4.28 3.63
N PHE A 155 2.57 5.26 3.64
CA PHE A 155 2.28 6.66 3.32
C PHE A 155 3.32 7.19 2.32
N GLY A 156 3.16 8.43 1.86
CA GLY A 156 4.26 9.12 1.17
C GLY A 156 4.08 10.61 1.01
N THR A 157 5.17 11.27 0.63
CA THR A 157 5.27 12.74 0.55
C THR A 157 5.84 13.19 -0.78
N GLY A 158 5.51 14.43 -1.17
CA GLY A 158 5.96 15.05 -2.41
C GLY A 158 7.42 15.55 -2.39
N TYR A 159 7.88 16.01 -3.55
CA TYR A 159 9.25 16.49 -3.74
C TYR A 159 9.51 17.74 -2.90
N ASN A 160 10.45 17.64 -1.95
CA ASN A 160 10.84 18.69 -1.00
C ASN A 160 9.65 19.32 -0.24
N ARG A 161 8.58 18.55 0.00
CA ARG A 161 7.40 19.04 0.72
C ARG A 161 6.67 17.93 1.47
N ILE A 162 6.01 18.32 2.55
CA ILE A 162 4.93 17.55 3.19
C ILE A 162 3.73 18.49 3.27
N THR A 163 2.67 18.18 2.53
CA THR A 163 1.42 18.96 2.56
C THR A 163 0.57 18.59 3.78
N PRO A 164 -0.41 19.42 4.19
CA PRO A 164 -1.29 19.09 5.31
C PRO A 164 -2.05 17.76 5.13
N LEU A 165 -2.46 17.41 3.91
CA LEU A 165 -3.13 16.14 3.64
C LEU A 165 -2.14 14.95 3.65
N GLU A 166 -0.88 15.15 3.25
CA GLU A 166 0.16 14.13 3.42
C GLU A 166 0.50 13.90 4.89
N GLU A 167 0.64 14.96 5.69
CA GLU A 167 0.82 14.81 7.15
C GLU A 167 -0.36 14.06 7.78
N LYS A 168 -1.59 14.37 7.36
CA LYS A 168 -2.81 13.67 7.80
C LYS A 168 -2.73 12.16 7.55
N THR A 169 -2.28 11.74 6.37
CA THR A 169 -2.14 10.31 6.05
C THR A 169 -0.95 9.66 6.77
N ILE A 170 0.16 10.37 7.00
CA ILE A 170 1.27 9.88 7.85
C ILE A 170 0.75 9.52 9.24
N ARG A 171 -0.01 10.43 9.87
CA ARG A 171 -0.57 10.22 11.21
C ARG A 171 -1.57 9.07 11.24
N ALA A 172 -2.43 8.95 10.23
CA ALA A 172 -3.37 7.83 10.12
C ALA A 172 -2.63 6.48 10.02
N VAL A 173 -1.60 6.40 9.19
CA VAL A 173 -0.79 5.19 9.01
C VAL A 173 0.03 4.85 10.26
N ALA A 174 0.58 5.84 10.96
CA ALA A 174 1.28 5.63 12.22
C ALA A 174 0.35 5.06 13.31
N ARG A 175 -0.89 5.56 13.41
CA ARG A 175 -1.91 5.02 14.32
C ARG A 175 -2.34 3.61 13.90
N ALA A 176 -2.49 3.35 12.61
CA ALA A 176 -2.79 2.00 12.11
C ALA A 176 -1.68 1.00 12.46
N HIS A 177 -0.41 1.41 12.42
CA HIS A 177 0.71 0.63 12.94
C HIS A 177 0.55 0.36 14.44
N HIS A 178 0.16 1.35 15.25
CA HIS A 178 -0.05 1.14 16.68
C HIS A 178 -1.17 0.12 16.97
N GLU A 179 -2.20 0.04 16.14
CA GLU A 179 -3.29 -0.93 16.29
C GLU A 179 -2.91 -2.33 15.79
N THR A 180 -2.27 -2.43 14.62
CA THR A 180 -2.03 -3.72 13.92
C THR A 180 -0.63 -4.29 14.14
N LYS A 181 0.31 -3.45 14.55
CA LYS A 181 1.77 -3.72 14.58
C LYS A 181 2.39 -4.04 13.22
N ALA A 182 1.68 -3.78 12.12
CA ALA A 182 2.19 -3.99 10.77
C ALA A 182 3.41 -3.08 10.48
N PRO A 183 4.44 -3.56 9.75
CA PRO A 183 5.55 -2.72 9.30
C PRO A 183 5.07 -1.46 8.55
N VAL A 184 5.84 -0.38 8.66
CA VAL A 184 5.55 0.90 8.00
C VAL A 184 6.52 1.10 6.83
N HIS A 185 5.99 1.48 5.67
CA HIS A 185 6.75 1.85 4.48
C HIS A 185 6.43 3.30 4.07
N SER A 186 7.42 4.04 3.55
CA SER A 186 7.24 5.42 3.12
C SER A 186 7.72 5.63 1.69
N HIS A 187 6.90 6.28 0.86
CA HIS A 187 7.38 6.87 -0.39
C HIS A 187 8.04 8.22 -0.10
N THR A 188 9.22 8.42 -0.66
CA THR A 188 9.97 9.69 -0.63
C THR A 188 10.19 10.14 -2.07
N GLU A 189 9.51 11.20 -2.49
CA GLU A 189 9.66 11.69 -3.86
C GLU A 189 11.10 12.17 -4.08
N VAL A 190 11.80 11.52 -5.02
CA VAL A 190 13.24 11.73 -5.29
C VAL A 190 14.11 11.56 -4.03
N GLY A 191 13.70 10.72 -3.07
CA GLY A 191 14.46 10.48 -1.84
C GLY A 191 14.47 11.66 -0.86
N THR A 192 13.54 12.60 -0.99
CA THR A 192 13.46 13.80 -0.15
C THR A 192 12.54 13.61 1.06
N MET A 193 12.63 14.52 2.04
CA MET A 193 11.75 14.63 3.21
C MET A 193 11.81 13.50 4.25
N ALA A 194 12.76 12.57 4.16
CA ALA A 194 12.84 11.43 5.08
C ALA A 194 12.98 11.85 6.57
N LEU A 195 13.72 12.92 6.86
CA LEU A 195 13.91 13.38 8.24
C LEU A 195 12.64 14.03 8.79
N GLU A 196 11.94 14.80 7.97
CA GLU A 196 10.67 15.44 8.33
C GLU A 196 9.56 14.40 8.52
N GLN A 197 9.53 13.35 7.69
CA GLN A 197 8.67 12.18 7.92
C GLN A 197 8.96 11.53 9.27
N ILE A 198 10.24 11.35 9.64
CA ILE A 198 10.65 10.79 10.93
C ILE A 198 10.17 11.67 12.10
N GLU A 199 10.27 13.00 12.00
CA GLU A 199 9.79 13.89 13.07
C GLU A 199 8.27 13.78 13.28
N ILE A 200 7.49 13.63 12.21
CA ILE A 200 6.04 13.37 12.32
C ILE A 200 5.80 12.00 13.01
N LEU A 201 6.52 10.95 12.61
CA LEU A 201 6.39 9.62 13.24
C LEU A 201 6.76 9.64 14.74
N LYS A 202 7.82 10.35 15.12
CA LYS A 202 8.22 10.54 16.54
C LYS A 202 7.12 11.24 17.34
N SER A 203 6.41 12.19 16.73
CA SER A 203 5.33 12.92 17.39
C SER A 203 4.13 12.02 17.73
N GLU A 204 3.83 11.00 16.90
CA GLU A 204 2.72 10.06 17.15
C GLU A 204 3.02 9.06 18.28
N HIS A 205 4.30 8.82 18.60
CA HIS A 205 4.67 8.00 19.75
C HIS A 205 4.36 8.71 21.08
N SER A 206 4.59 10.02 21.14
CA SER A 206 4.49 10.81 22.37
C SER A 206 3.04 11.07 22.83
N CYS A 207 2.06 11.00 21.93
CA CYS A 207 0.65 11.20 22.27
C CYS A 207 -0.01 10.00 23.00
N ASN A 208 0.63 8.83 23.04
CA ASN A 208 0.08 7.64 23.69
C ASN A 208 0.57 7.43 25.14
N GLU A 209 1.54 8.23 25.62
CA GLU A 209 2.03 8.14 27.02
C GLU A 209 1.17 8.96 28.01
N GLU A 210 0.22 9.77 27.54
CA GLU A 210 -0.68 10.59 28.37
C GLU A 210 -2.08 9.98 28.60
N LYS A 211 -2.28 8.67 28.36
CA LYS A 211 -3.55 7.96 28.65
C LYS A 211 -3.39 6.86 29.68
#